data_AF-A0A9E4ZNP9-F1
#
_entry.id   AF-A0A9E4ZNP9-F1
#
_cell.length_a   1.000
_cell.length_b   1.000
_cell.length_c   1.000
_cell.angle_alpha   90.00
_cell.angle_beta   90.00
_cell.angle_gamma   90.00
#
_symmetry.space_group_name_H-M   'P 1'
#
loop_
_entity.id
_entity.type
_entity.pdbx_description
1 polymer ?
#
loop_
_entity_poly.entity_id
_entity_poly.type
_entity_poly.pdbx_seq_one_letter_code
_entity_poly.pdbx_strand_id
1 'polypeptide(L)' 'MKLRIDMIKENVKCENCGVELTEDNIYVMEINGQKHYFCCSHCADNYIERKLH' A
#
# COMPACT_ATOMS: atom_id res chain seq x y z
N MET A 1 -3.36 27.96 -18.66
CA MET A 1 -3.17 26.51 -18.76
C MET A 1 -3.31 25.94 -17.35
N LYS A 2 -4.51 25.48 -16.96
CA LYS A 2 -4.77 24.94 -15.61
C LYS A 2 -4.10 23.58 -15.53
N LEU A 3 -2.96 23.55 -14.85
CA LEU A 3 -2.18 22.35 -14.60
C LEU A 3 -3.06 21.34 -13.85
N ARG A 4 -3.08 20.12 -14.36
CA ARG A 4 -3.83 18.96 -13.88
C ARG A 4 -3.31 18.61 -12.47
N ILE A 5 -3.97 19.12 -11.43
CA ILE A 5 -3.65 18.84 -10.01
C ILE A 5 -4.67 17.82 -9.46
N ASP A 6 -5.14 16.91 -10.30
CA ASP A 6 -6.21 15.95 -9.94
C ASP A 6 -5.70 14.50 -9.83
N MET A 7 -4.39 14.27 -9.77
CA MET A 7 -3.81 12.91 -9.82
C MET A 7 -3.07 12.45 -8.56
N ILE A 8 -2.92 13.29 -7.52
CA ILE A 8 -2.25 12.91 -6.26
C ILE A 8 -3.26 12.93 -5.11
N LYS A 9 -4.39 12.27 -5.31
CA LYS A 9 -5.36 11.97 -4.25
C LYS A 9 -5.83 10.52 -4.35
N GLU A 10 -4.92 9.65 -4.78
CA GLU A 10 -5.15 8.22 -4.61
C GLU A 10 -5.01 7.92 -3.13
N ASN A 11 -6.15 7.73 -2.47
CA ASN A 11 -6.23 7.20 -1.12
C ASN A 11 -5.55 5.84 -1.14
N VAL A 12 -4.23 5.80 -0.90
CA VAL A 12 -3.46 4.57 -0.82
C VAL A 12 -4.01 3.79 0.36
N LYS A 13 -4.43 2.55 0.14
CA LYS A 13 -5.01 1.71 1.19
C LYS A 13 -4.13 0.50 1.41
N CYS A 14 -4.10 0.02 2.65
CA CYS A 14 -3.43 -1.23 2.99
C CYS A 14 -4.04 -2.37 2.18
N GLU A 15 -3.22 -3.09 1.42
CA GLU A 15 -3.69 -4.18 0.56
C GLU A 15 -4.23 -5.38 1.35
N ASN A 16 -3.89 -5.49 2.64
CA ASN A 16 -4.38 -6.56 3.50
C ASN A 16 -5.69 -6.19 4.23
N CYS A 17 -5.77 -5.00 4.84
CA CYS A 17 -6.90 -4.63 5.72
C CYS A 17 -7.77 -3.47 5.20
N GLY A 18 -7.35 -2.76 4.15
CA GLY A 18 -8.11 -1.66 3.53
C GLY A 18 -8.07 -0.32 4.27
N VAL A 19 -7.30 -0.20 5.36
CA VAL A 19 -7.07 1.06 6.08
C VAL A 19 -6.38 2.08 5.17
N GLU A 20 -6.76 3.35 5.29
CA GLU A 20 -6.12 4.45 4.59
C GLU A 20 -4.69 4.67 5.09
N LEU A 21 -3.76 4.74 4.15
CA LEU A 21 -2.35 4.98 4.39
C LEU A 21 -2.05 6.45 4.18
N THR A 22 -1.25 6.97 5.09
CA THR A 22 -0.64 8.29 5.05
C THR A 22 0.87 8.11 4.93
N GLU A 23 1.59 9.17 4.56
CA GLU A 23 3.05 9.14 4.46
C GLU A 23 3.73 8.74 5.79
N ASP A 24 3.05 8.96 6.92
CA ASP A 24 3.56 8.62 8.26
C ASP A 24 3.37 7.15 8.66
N ASN A 25 2.38 6.45 8.09
CA ASN A 25 2.02 5.09 8.50
C ASN A 25 2.19 4.03 7.38
N ILE A 26 2.70 4.46 6.22
CA ILE A 26 2.89 3.59 5.07
C ILE A 26 4.10 2.68 5.25
N TYR A 27 3.83 1.39 5.20
CA TYR A 27 4.81 0.33 5.17
C TYR A 27 4.88 -0.25 3.76
N VAL A 28 6.03 -0.09 3.11
CA VAL A 28 6.25 -0.56 1.73
C VAL A 28 7.07 -1.83 1.75
N MET A 29 6.61 -2.86 1.03
CA MET A 29 7.31 -4.13 0.90
C MET A 29 7.34 -4.58 -0.56
N GLU A 30 8.46 -5.14 -1.00
CA GLU A 30 8.61 -5.68 -2.34
C GLU A 30 8.31 -7.18 -2.34
N ILE A 31 7.31 -7.61 -3.13
CA ILE A 31 6.89 -9.01 -3.26
C ILE A 31 6.87 -9.32 -4.76
N ASN A 32 7.62 -10.34 -5.20
CA ASN A 32 7.73 -10.71 -6.62
C ASN A 32 8.12 -9.55 -7.56
N GLY A 33 8.96 -8.61 -7.09
CA GLY A 33 9.37 -7.42 -7.86
C GLY A 33 8.30 -6.34 -7.98
N GLN A 34 7.19 -6.45 -7.26
CA GLN A 34 6.15 -5.42 -7.17
C GLN A 34 6.14 -4.79 -5.78
N LYS A 35 6.01 -3.45 -5.72
CA LYS A 35 5.85 -2.74 -4.45
C LYS A 35 4.41 -2.84 -3.99
N HIS A 36 4.24 -3.30 -2.76
CA HIS A 36 2.97 -3.41 -2.08
C HIS A 36 2.94 -2.49 -0.86
N TYR A 37 1.75 -1.96 -0.55
CA TYR A 37 1.57 -0.95 0.48
C TYR A 37 0.68 -1.46 1.63
N PHE A 38 1.16 -1.29 2.86
CA PHE A 38 0.52 -1.79 4.07
C PHE A 38 0.56 -0.75 5.18
N CYS A 39 -0.29 -0.91 6.20
CA CYS A 39 -0.26 -0.05 7.39
C CYS A 39 0.75 -0.51 8.45
N CYS A 40 1.27 -1.74 8.33
CA CYS A 40 2.23 -2.34 9.25
C CYS A 40 2.87 -3.61 8.65
N SER A 41 3.96 -4.08 9.25
CA SER A 41 4.63 -5.33 8.87
C SER A 41 3.72 -6.55 8.98
N HIS A 42 2.91 -6.66 10.03
CA HIS A 42 2.00 -7.79 10.22
C HIS A 42 0.99 -7.93 9.07
N CYS A 43 0.53 -6.81 8.50
CA CYS A 43 -0.33 -6.85 7.32
C CYS A 43 0.39 -7.34 6.07
N ALA A 44 1.66 -6.99 5.93
CA ALA A 44 2.49 -7.46 4.84
C ALA A 44 2.78 -8.97 4.97
N ASP A 45 3.10 -9.44 6.18
CA ASP A 45 3.34 -10.87 6.47
C ASP A 45 2.10 -11.72 6.15
N ASN A 46 0.92 -11.31 6.65
CA ASN A 46 -0.34 -11.99 6.34
C ASN A 46 -0.65 -11.99 4.83
N TYR A 47 -0.32 -10.91 4.12
CA TYR A 47 -0.51 -10.84 2.68
C TYR A 47 0.43 -11.82 1.94
N ILE A 48 1.68 -11.90 2.37
CA ILE A 48 2.70 -12.83 1.85
C ILE A 48 2.28 -14.27 2.09
N GLU A 49 1.90 -14.63 3.32
CA GLU A 49 1.45 -15.99 3.67
C GLU A 49 0.28 -16.44 2.79
N ARG A 50 -0.68 -15.54 2.51
CA ARG A 50 -1.83 -15.83 1.64
C ARG A 50 -1.48 -15.95 0.15
N LYS A 51 -0.38 -15.34 -0.30
CA LYS A 51 0.08 -15.34 -1.70
C LYS A 51 1.03 -16.49 -2.03
N LEU A 52 1.71 -17.05 -1.02
CA LEU A 52 2.65 -18.16 -1.16
C LEU A 52 2.00 -19.55 -1.00
N HIS A 53 0.73 -19.60 -0.58
CA HIS A 53 -0.06 -20.82 -0.44
C HIS A 53 -1.00 -21.04 -1.64
#